data_AF-A0A1I3XYE3-F1
#
_entry.id   AF-A0A1I3XYE3-F1
#
_cell.length_a   1.000
_cell.length_b   1.000
_cell.length_c   1.000
_cell.angle_alpha   90.00
_cell.angle_beta   90.00
_cell.angle_gamma   90.00
#
_symmetry.space_group_name_H-M   'P 1'
#
loop_
_entity.id
_entity.type
_entity.pdbx_description
1 polymer ?
#
loop_
_entity_poly.entity_id
_entity_poly.type
_entity_poly.pdbx_seq_one_letter_code
_entity_poly.pdbx_strand_id
1 'polypeptide(L)'
;MSDDYTPPRVWTWDKANGGRFANINRPIAGPTHDKDLPVGQHPLQLYSLGTPNGVKVTVMLEELLAAGHTGAEYDAWLIRIGEGDQFGSGFVAVNPNSKIPALMDRSGPTPVRVFESGAILMYLAEKFGAFLPKDGAARAECLSWLFWQMGSAPYLGGGFGHFYAYAPTKMQYPIDRFSMETKRQLDVLDRRLAESEFIAGAHYTIADMAIFPWYGGLAKGWLYGAAEFLDVASYKHVQRWADQLLERPAVRRGRMVNRVQGEPSSQLHERHDASDFDTKTQDKLAPKT
;
A
#
# COMPACT_ATOMS: atom_id res chain seq x y z
N MET A 1 13.56 -2.93 -42.26
CA MET A 1 12.30 -2.23 -41.94
C MET A 1 11.96 -2.65 -40.53
N SER A 2 11.83 -1.73 -39.58
CA SER A 2 11.28 -2.12 -38.28
C SER A 2 9.81 -2.46 -38.49
N ASP A 3 9.40 -3.64 -38.04
CA ASP A 3 7.99 -4.02 -38.00
C ASP A 3 7.33 -3.21 -36.87
N ASP A 4 7.04 -1.93 -37.14
CA ASP A 4 6.41 -1.04 -36.19
C ASP A 4 4.96 -1.49 -35.95
N TYR A 5 4.61 -1.67 -34.67
CA TYR A 5 3.27 -2.07 -34.27
C TYR A 5 2.24 -0.98 -34.61
N THR A 6 1.19 -1.35 -35.33
CA THR A 6 0.02 -0.49 -35.57
C THR A 6 -1.16 -0.95 -34.72
N PRO A 7 -1.63 -0.15 -33.73
CA PRO A 7 -2.80 -0.49 -32.95
C PRO A 7 -4.04 -0.72 -33.83
N PRO A 8 -4.90 -1.71 -33.55
CA PRO A 8 -6.14 -1.90 -34.29
C PRO A 8 -7.12 -0.76 -34.01
N ARG A 9 -8.07 -0.54 -34.92
CA ARG A 9 -9.15 0.47 -34.75
C ARG A 9 -9.99 0.22 -33.49
N VAL A 10 -10.18 -1.05 -33.13
CA VAL A 10 -10.86 -1.49 -31.91
C VAL A 10 -9.96 -2.48 -31.21
N TRP A 11 -9.63 -2.20 -29.95
CA TRP A 11 -8.82 -3.11 -29.14
C TRP A 11 -9.61 -4.38 -28.77
N THR A 12 -8.95 -5.53 -28.83
CA THR A 12 -9.49 -6.83 -28.44
C THR A 12 -8.55 -7.50 -27.45
N TRP A 13 -9.11 -8.28 -26.52
CA TRP A 13 -8.31 -9.09 -25.59
C TRP A 13 -7.92 -10.42 -26.25
N ASP A 14 -6.91 -10.38 -27.10
CA ASP A 14 -6.43 -11.52 -27.89
C ASP A 14 -5.24 -12.25 -27.25
N LYS A 15 -4.57 -11.60 -26.28
CA LYS A 15 -3.40 -12.13 -25.56
C LYS A 15 -3.47 -11.78 -24.07
N ALA A 16 -2.92 -12.69 -23.27
CA ALA A 16 -2.60 -12.41 -21.87
C ALA A 16 -1.63 -11.21 -21.77
N ASN A 17 -1.85 -10.33 -20.78
CA ASN A 17 -1.04 -9.13 -20.57
C ASN A 17 -0.81 -8.90 -19.06
N GLY A 18 0.41 -8.50 -18.69
CA GLY A 18 0.76 -8.24 -17.29
C GLY A 18 1.96 -9.01 -16.73
N GLY A 19 2.62 -9.85 -17.54
CA GLY A 19 3.75 -10.66 -17.11
C GLY A 19 3.36 -11.56 -15.93
N ARG A 20 3.97 -11.33 -14.76
CA ARG A 20 3.64 -12.03 -13.50
C ARG A 20 2.15 -12.01 -13.13
N PHE A 21 1.38 -11.03 -13.60
CA PHE A 21 -0.04 -10.85 -13.27
C PHE A 21 -1.00 -11.22 -14.40
N ALA A 22 -0.51 -11.91 -15.44
CA ALA A 22 -1.31 -12.30 -16.60
C ALA A 22 -2.52 -13.17 -16.26
N ASN A 23 -2.47 -13.96 -15.18
CA ASN A 23 -3.55 -14.84 -14.75
C ASN A 23 -4.73 -14.09 -14.09
N ILE A 24 -4.54 -12.83 -13.66
CA ILE A 24 -5.55 -12.05 -12.94
C ILE A 24 -6.01 -10.78 -13.69
N ASN A 25 -5.18 -10.23 -14.59
CA ASN A 25 -5.52 -9.02 -15.34
C ASN A 25 -6.59 -9.31 -16.39
N ARG A 26 -7.68 -8.52 -16.37
CA ARG A 26 -8.82 -8.68 -17.28
C ARG A 26 -9.38 -7.31 -17.70
N PRO A 27 -10.00 -7.21 -18.89
CA PRO A 27 -10.68 -5.98 -19.33
C PRO A 27 -12.07 -5.80 -18.73
N ILE A 28 -12.54 -6.74 -17.91
CA ILE A 28 -13.85 -6.73 -17.26
C ILE A 28 -13.70 -6.81 -15.74
N ALA A 29 -14.63 -6.17 -15.04
CA ALA A 29 -14.73 -6.19 -13.58
C ALA A 29 -15.75 -7.25 -13.11
N GLY A 30 -15.96 -7.32 -11.79
CA GLY A 30 -16.96 -8.19 -11.17
C GLY A 30 -16.41 -9.52 -10.65
N PRO A 31 -17.25 -10.26 -9.92
CA PRO A 31 -16.85 -11.47 -9.24
C PRO A 31 -16.60 -12.62 -10.22
N THR A 32 -15.70 -13.53 -9.87
CA THR A 32 -15.43 -14.76 -10.64
C THR A 32 -15.89 -16.03 -9.93
N HIS A 33 -16.15 -15.94 -8.63
CA HIS A 33 -16.57 -17.04 -7.79
C HIS A 33 -17.32 -16.52 -6.57
N ASP A 34 -18.20 -17.35 -6.02
CA ASP A 34 -18.89 -17.06 -4.77
C ASP A 34 -17.98 -17.41 -3.60
N LYS A 35 -17.70 -16.41 -2.75
CA LYS A 35 -16.87 -16.56 -1.55
C LYS A 35 -17.20 -15.44 -0.57
N ASP A 36 -17.80 -15.81 0.55
CA ASP A 36 -18.03 -14.89 1.65
C ASP A 36 -16.69 -14.51 2.31
N LEU A 37 -16.63 -13.28 2.81
CA LEU A 37 -15.48 -12.82 3.56
C LEU A 37 -15.60 -13.23 5.04
N PRO A 38 -14.51 -13.66 5.69
CA PRO A 38 -14.51 -13.90 7.12
C PRO A 38 -14.76 -12.59 7.89
N VAL A 39 -15.34 -12.72 9.09
CA VAL A 39 -15.61 -11.62 10.00
C VAL A 39 -15.17 -12.05 11.39
N GLY A 40 -14.23 -11.31 11.97
CA GLY A 40 -13.74 -11.55 13.32
C GLY A 40 -14.49 -10.74 14.37
N GLN A 41 -13.91 -10.67 15.57
CA GLN A 41 -14.54 -10.03 16.74
C GLN A 41 -14.38 -8.51 16.77
N HIS A 42 -13.42 -7.96 16.03
CA HIS A 42 -13.04 -6.56 16.15
C HIS A 42 -13.93 -5.63 15.31
N PRO A 43 -14.06 -4.35 15.68
CA PRO A 43 -14.92 -3.41 14.97
C PRO A 43 -14.47 -3.17 13.52
N LEU A 44 -13.17 -3.21 13.24
CA LEU A 44 -12.63 -2.91 11.91
C LEU A 44 -12.19 -4.21 11.23
N GLN A 45 -12.84 -4.57 10.12
CA GLN A 45 -12.49 -5.74 9.31
C GLN A 45 -11.71 -5.28 8.08
N LEU A 46 -10.41 -5.54 8.05
CA LEU A 46 -9.51 -5.23 6.95
C LEU A 46 -9.28 -6.47 6.08
N TYR A 47 -9.47 -6.33 4.77
CA TYR A 47 -9.17 -7.35 3.76
C TYR A 47 -8.04 -6.85 2.90
N SER A 48 -6.84 -7.41 3.07
CA SER A 48 -5.62 -6.77 2.57
C SER A 48 -4.48 -7.74 2.26
N LEU A 49 -3.39 -7.17 1.75
CA LEU A 49 -2.11 -7.82 1.54
C LEU A 49 -1.01 -6.81 1.88
N GLY A 50 0.09 -7.26 2.48
CA GLY A 50 1.25 -6.47 2.92
C GLY A 50 2.09 -5.85 1.80
N THR A 51 1.44 -5.41 0.73
CA THR A 51 1.97 -4.49 -0.29
C THR A 51 2.07 -3.08 0.27
N PRO A 52 2.78 -2.14 -0.40
CA PRO A 52 2.81 -0.75 0.01
C PRO A 52 1.42 -0.14 0.29
N ASN A 53 0.38 -0.50 -0.47
CA ASN A 53 -0.97 0.03 -0.23
C ASN A 53 -1.63 -0.53 1.02
N GLY A 54 -1.46 -1.83 1.30
CA GLY A 54 -1.99 -2.45 2.51
C GLY A 54 -1.29 -1.95 3.77
N VAL A 55 0.04 -1.80 3.70
CA VAL A 55 0.87 -1.30 4.81
C VAL A 55 0.43 0.09 5.28
N LYS A 56 -0.05 0.97 4.40
CA LYS A 56 -0.57 2.29 4.81
C LYS A 56 -1.63 2.16 5.89
N VAL A 57 -2.57 1.23 5.68
CA VAL A 57 -3.74 1.05 6.55
C VAL A 57 -3.35 0.34 7.84
N THR A 58 -2.51 -0.69 7.76
CA THR A 58 -2.07 -1.41 8.97
C THR A 58 -1.16 -0.53 9.84
N VAL A 59 -0.32 0.32 9.25
CA VAL A 59 0.42 1.36 9.99
C VAL A 59 -0.53 2.33 10.67
N MET A 60 -1.54 2.85 9.96
CA MET A 60 -2.54 3.75 10.57
C MET A 60 -3.26 3.11 11.76
N LEU A 61 -3.68 1.86 11.63
CA LEU A 61 -4.36 1.14 12.71
C LEU A 61 -3.43 0.92 13.91
N GLU A 62 -2.18 0.53 13.68
CA GLU A 62 -1.20 0.37 14.75
C GLU A 62 -0.81 1.70 15.42
N GLU A 63 -0.79 2.81 14.67
CA GLU A 63 -0.55 4.15 15.20
C GLU A 63 -1.72 4.64 16.07
N LEU A 64 -2.96 4.37 15.64
CA LEU A 64 -4.15 4.64 16.44
C LEU A 64 -4.18 3.84 17.74
N LEU A 65 -3.86 2.55 17.68
CA LEU A 65 -3.76 1.71 18.87
C LEU A 65 -2.65 2.19 19.81
N ALA A 66 -1.48 2.58 19.27
CA ALA A 66 -0.40 3.16 20.07
C ALA A 66 -0.78 4.50 20.70
N ALA A 67 -1.67 5.27 20.07
CA ALA A 67 -2.24 6.50 20.62
C ALA A 67 -3.41 6.26 21.60
N GLY A 68 -3.76 5.00 21.89
CA GLY A 68 -4.79 4.62 22.88
C GLY A 68 -6.22 4.57 22.34
N HIS A 69 -6.41 4.63 21.02
CA HIS A 69 -7.73 4.50 20.41
C HIS A 69 -8.15 3.02 20.32
N THR A 70 -8.71 2.47 21.41
CA THR A 70 -9.15 1.06 21.47
C THR A 70 -10.21 0.69 20.43
N GLY A 71 -11.00 1.65 19.94
CA GLY A 71 -11.93 1.44 18.84
C GLY A 71 -11.27 1.14 17.49
N ALA A 72 -9.94 1.26 17.39
CA ALA A 72 -9.15 0.94 16.20
C ALA A 72 -8.69 -0.54 16.16
N GLU A 73 -9.09 -1.36 17.13
CA GLU A 73 -8.89 -2.80 17.08
C GLU A 73 -9.46 -3.40 15.79
N TYR A 74 -8.71 -4.33 15.19
CA TYR A 74 -8.99 -4.79 13.84
C TYR A 74 -8.65 -6.26 13.59
N ASP A 75 -9.40 -6.88 12.69
CA ASP A 75 -9.04 -8.15 12.07
C ASP A 75 -8.50 -7.87 10.67
N ALA A 76 -7.25 -8.25 10.40
CA ALA A 76 -6.63 -8.11 9.08
C ALA A 76 -6.52 -9.46 8.37
N TRP A 77 -7.51 -9.73 7.53
CA TRP A 77 -7.63 -10.94 6.72
C TRP A 77 -6.77 -10.87 5.46
N LEU A 78 -6.08 -11.97 5.17
CA LEU A 78 -5.17 -12.06 4.04
C LEU A 78 -5.94 -12.29 2.72
N ILE A 79 -5.68 -11.43 1.74
CA ILE A 79 -6.21 -11.54 0.38
C ILE A 79 -5.04 -11.78 -0.58
N ARG A 80 -4.92 -13.01 -1.09
CA ARG A 80 -3.83 -13.40 -1.99
C ARG A 80 -4.14 -12.93 -3.41
N ILE A 81 -3.71 -11.72 -3.75
CA ILE A 81 -4.04 -11.11 -5.05
C ILE A 81 -3.56 -11.91 -6.26
N GLY A 82 -2.50 -12.70 -6.11
CA GLY A 82 -1.97 -13.58 -7.16
C GLY A 82 -2.82 -14.82 -7.44
N GLU A 83 -3.70 -15.18 -6.49
CA GLU A 83 -4.64 -16.32 -6.56
C GLU A 83 -6.06 -15.87 -6.94
N GLY A 84 -6.31 -14.56 -7.03
CA GLY A 84 -7.60 -14.02 -7.47
C GLY A 84 -8.64 -13.84 -6.35
N ASP A 85 -8.25 -13.90 -5.07
CA ASP A 85 -9.15 -13.69 -3.92
C ASP A 85 -9.95 -12.37 -4.00
N GLN A 86 -9.36 -11.33 -4.60
CA GLN A 86 -10.00 -10.02 -4.82
C GLN A 86 -11.20 -10.05 -5.78
N PHE A 87 -11.44 -11.18 -6.45
CA PHE A 87 -12.59 -11.39 -7.33
C PHE A 87 -13.67 -12.28 -6.70
N GLY A 88 -13.54 -12.66 -5.42
CA GLY A 88 -14.64 -13.33 -4.70
C GLY A 88 -15.83 -12.39 -4.50
N SER A 89 -17.06 -12.91 -4.54
CA SER A 89 -18.29 -12.13 -4.38
C SER A 89 -18.30 -11.25 -3.13
N GLY A 90 -17.83 -11.78 -1.99
CA GLY A 90 -17.68 -11.02 -0.75
C GLY A 90 -16.67 -9.86 -0.86
N PHE A 91 -15.52 -10.06 -1.50
CA PHE A 91 -14.54 -8.99 -1.70
C PHE A 91 -15.08 -7.89 -2.62
N VAL A 92 -15.73 -8.26 -3.72
CA VAL A 92 -16.34 -7.31 -4.67
C VAL A 92 -17.46 -6.50 -3.99
N ALA A 93 -18.20 -7.09 -3.05
CA ALA A 93 -19.20 -6.37 -2.27
C ALA A 93 -18.59 -5.27 -1.39
N VAL A 94 -17.37 -5.45 -0.88
CA VAL A 94 -16.64 -4.41 -0.14
C VAL A 94 -15.96 -3.42 -1.08
N ASN A 95 -15.31 -3.90 -2.15
CA ASN A 95 -14.65 -3.06 -3.15
C ASN A 95 -14.97 -3.55 -4.59
N PRO A 96 -15.84 -2.84 -5.34
CA PRO A 96 -16.15 -3.21 -6.72
C PRO A 96 -14.96 -3.06 -7.69
N ASN A 97 -13.89 -2.35 -7.29
CA ASN A 97 -12.64 -2.22 -8.04
C ASN A 97 -11.72 -3.45 -7.90
N SER A 98 -12.06 -4.42 -7.02
CA SER A 98 -11.25 -5.62 -6.78
C SER A 98 -9.77 -5.32 -6.49
N LYS A 99 -9.51 -4.33 -5.63
CA LYS A 99 -8.16 -4.02 -5.14
C LYS A 99 -8.10 -3.95 -3.62
N ILE A 100 -7.01 -4.45 -3.06
CA ILE A 100 -6.65 -4.23 -1.66
C ILE A 100 -6.01 -2.83 -1.48
N PRO A 101 -6.03 -2.27 -0.27
CA PRO A 101 -6.84 -2.68 0.89
C PRO A 101 -8.31 -2.31 0.72
N ALA A 102 -9.19 -3.07 1.38
CA ALA A 102 -10.60 -2.77 1.56
C ALA A 102 -10.98 -3.00 3.03
N LEU A 103 -11.76 -2.09 3.62
CA LEU A 103 -12.14 -2.12 5.02
C LEU A 103 -13.66 -2.11 5.17
N MET A 104 -14.17 -2.88 6.13
CA MET A 104 -15.55 -2.83 6.60
C MET A 104 -15.56 -2.42 8.07
N ASP A 105 -16.05 -1.21 8.35
CA ASP A 105 -16.27 -0.73 9.72
C ASP A 105 -17.61 -1.27 10.24
N ARG A 106 -17.55 -2.09 11.28
CA ARG A 106 -18.69 -2.72 11.96
C ARG A 106 -18.93 -2.17 13.38
N SER A 107 -18.33 -1.03 13.73
CA SER A 107 -18.50 -0.39 15.04
C SER A 107 -19.88 0.23 15.25
N GLY A 108 -20.59 0.54 14.17
CA GLY A 108 -21.95 1.08 14.20
C GLY A 108 -23.04 0.03 13.94
N PRO A 109 -24.34 0.41 14.05
CA PRO A 109 -25.46 -0.49 13.80
C PRO A 109 -25.56 -0.96 12.34
N THR A 110 -24.95 -0.22 11.41
CA THR A 110 -24.88 -0.57 9.99
C THR A 110 -23.42 -0.55 9.54
N PRO A 111 -22.90 -1.65 8.96
CA PRO A 111 -21.53 -1.69 8.48
C PRO A 111 -21.27 -0.66 7.37
N VAL A 112 -20.10 -0.02 7.40
CA VAL A 112 -19.65 0.95 6.40
C VAL A 112 -18.45 0.38 5.66
N ARG A 113 -18.58 0.17 4.34
CA ARG A 113 -17.45 -0.20 3.49
C ARG A 113 -16.63 1.03 3.11
N VAL A 114 -15.31 0.91 3.17
CA VAL A 114 -14.35 1.93 2.75
C VAL A 114 -13.24 1.25 1.94
N PHE A 115 -13.06 1.67 0.70
CA PHE A 115 -12.03 1.14 -0.19
C PHE A 115 -11.22 2.29 -0.81
N GLU A 116 -10.06 1.96 -1.36
CA GLU A 116 -8.93 2.88 -1.63
C GLU A 116 -8.15 3.28 -0.37
N SER A 117 -6.84 3.05 -0.38
CA SER A 117 -5.99 3.26 0.79
C SER A 117 -6.03 4.70 1.33
N GLY A 118 -6.12 5.71 0.45
CA GLY A 118 -6.22 7.11 0.87
C GLY A 118 -7.57 7.44 1.54
N ALA A 119 -8.66 6.86 1.03
CA ALA A 119 -9.98 7.02 1.64
C ALA A 119 -10.04 6.33 3.01
N ILE A 120 -9.44 5.15 3.16
CA ILE A 120 -9.35 4.45 4.45
C ILE A 120 -8.53 5.28 5.46
N LEU A 121 -7.38 5.84 5.04
CA LEU A 121 -6.58 6.71 5.90
C LEU A 121 -7.37 7.95 6.37
N MET A 122 -8.06 8.64 5.46
CA MET A 122 -8.89 9.80 5.81
C MET A 122 -10.03 9.41 6.74
N TYR A 123 -10.75 8.32 6.42
CA TYR A 123 -11.87 7.81 7.23
C TYR A 123 -11.44 7.54 8.67
N LEU A 124 -10.33 6.81 8.86
CA LEU A 124 -9.80 6.50 10.18
C LEU A 124 -9.32 7.75 10.91
N ALA A 125 -8.63 8.66 10.21
CA ALA A 125 -8.15 9.91 10.80
C ALA A 125 -9.30 10.79 11.31
N GLU A 126 -10.39 10.88 10.54
CA GLU A 126 -11.59 11.63 10.93
C GLU A 126 -12.37 10.93 12.04
N LYS A 127 -12.55 9.61 11.95
CA LYS A 127 -13.26 8.80 12.95
C LYS A 127 -12.66 8.94 14.34
N PHE A 128 -11.33 8.97 14.44
CA PHE A 128 -10.61 9.04 15.70
C PHE A 128 -10.06 10.43 16.04
N GLY A 129 -10.15 11.39 15.11
CA GLY A 129 -9.64 12.75 15.30
C GLY A 129 -8.11 12.81 15.44
N ALA A 130 -7.38 11.95 14.73
CA ALA A 130 -5.94 11.76 14.87
C ALA A 130 -5.21 11.77 13.51
N PHE A 131 -3.94 12.19 13.50
CA PHE A 131 -3.03 12.16 12.34
C PHE A 131 -3.47 12.98 11.10
N LEU A 132 -4.49 13.80 11.22
CA LEU A 132 -4.94 14.76 10.21
C LEU A 132 -5.33 16.06 10.92
N PRO A 133 -4.74 17.22 10.56
CA PRO A 133 -5.18 18.49 11.12
C PRO A 133 -6.69 18.73 10.92
N LYS A 134 -7.34 19.30 11.93
CA LYS A 134 -8.81 19.45 11.94
C LYS A 134 -9.31 20.38 10.84
N ASP A 135 -8.64 21.50 10.61
CA ASP A 135 -9.01 22.53 9.66
C ASP A 135 -7.81 23.38 9.22
N GLY A 136 -8.09 24.43 8.44
CA GLY A 136 -7.11 25.45 8.06
C GLY A 136 -6.03 24.99 7.08
N ALA A 137 -4.97 25.79 6.98
CA ALA A 137 -3.90 25.61 6.01
C ALA A 137 -3.16 24.27 6.19
N ALA A 138 -2.94 23.83 7.43
CA ALA A 138 -2.25 22.57 7.71
C ALA A 138 -3.06 21.34 7.22
N ARG A 139 -4.39 21.39 7.29
CA ARG A 139 -5.24 20.34 6.72
C ARG A 139 -5.13 20.33 5.19
N ALA A 140 -5.19 21.51 4.56
CA ALA A 140 -5.05 21.63 3.11
C ALA A 140 -3.70 21.09 2.62
N GLU A 141 -2.61 21.39 3.33
CA GLU A 141 -1.27 20.87 3.03
C GLU A 141 -1.21 19.34 3.17
N CYS A 142 -1.72 18.81 4.28
CA CYS A 142 -1.78 17.35 4.50
C CYS A 142 -2.56 16.64 3.39
N LEU A 143 -3.73 17.16 3.02
CA LEU A 143 -4.54 16.58 1.94
C LEU A 143 -3.82 16.70 0.59
N SER A 144 -3.15 17.82 0.31
CA SER A 144 -2.38 17.99 -0.93
C SER A 144 -1.32 16.90 -1.09
N TRP A 145 -0.57 16.57 -0.04
CA TRP A 145 0.42 15.49 -0.07
C TRP A 145 -0.20 14.09 -0.11
N LEU A 146 -1.32 13.87 0.58
CA LEU A 146 -2.06 12.60 0.49
C LEU A 146 -2.55 12.34 -0.94
N PHE A 147 -3.18 13.32 -1.57
CA PHE A 147 -3.68 13.20 -2.94
C PHE A 147 -2.54 13.18 -3.97
N TRP A 148 -1.44 13.91 -3.73
CA TRP A 148 -0.22 13.75 -4.51
C TRP A 148 0.23 12.28 -4.49
N GLN A 149 0.23 11.63 -3.33
CA GLN A 149 0.63 10.23 -3.19
C GLN A 149 -0.31 9.29 -3.94
N MET A 150 -1.62 9.49 -3.83
CA MET A 150 -2.62 8.71 -4.58
C MET A 150 -2.43 8.84 -6.09
N GLY A 151 -2.10 10.04 -6.59
CA GLY A 151 -1.85 10.31 -8.00
C GLY A 151 -0.46 9.88 -8.50
N SER A 152 0.53 9.79 -7.63
CA SER A 152 1.93 9.51 -7.99
C SER A 152 2.28 8.03 -7.98
N ALA A 153 1.77 7.26 -7.02
CA ALA A 153 2.06 5.82 -6.91
C ALA A 153 1.71 4.98 -8.14
N PRO A 154 0.66 5.27 -8.94
CA PRO A 154 0.43 4.55 -10.20
C PRO A 154 1.61 4.64 -11.17
N TYR A 155 2.35 5.76 -11.22
CA TYR A 155 3.55 5.89 -12.05
C TYR A 155 4.72 5.06 -11.50
N LEU A 156 4.90 5.03 -10.18
CA LEU A 156 5.95 4.23 -9.53
C LEU A 156 5.66 2.72 -9.63
N GLY A 157 4.46 2.27 -9.28
CA GLY A 157 4.11 0.85 -9.27
C GLY A 157 3.67 0.31 -10.63
N GLY A 158 2.64 0.92 -11.22
CA GLY A 158 2.04 0.48 -12.49
C GLY A 158 2.85 0.89 -13.73
N GLY A 159 3.68 1.92 -13.60
CA GLY A 159 4.69 2.30 -14.59
C GLY A 159 6.03 1.63 -14.28
N PHE A 160 6.86 2.29 -13.48
CA PHE A 160 8.25 1.90 -13.26
C PHE A 160 8.37 0.44 -12.78
N GLY A 161 7.71 0.07 -11.69
CA GLY A 161 7.76 -1.28 -11.14
C GLY A 161 7.30 -2.34 -12.13
N HIS A 162 6.26 -2.08 -12.92
CA HIS A 162 5.81 -3.00 -13.97
C HIS A 162 6.89 -3.18 -15.05
N PHE A 163 7.31 -2.11 -15.71
CA PHE A 163 8.23 -2.19 -16.84
C PHE A 163 9.65 -2.59 -16.43
N TYR A 164 10.10 -2.20 -15.24
CA TYR A 164 11.42 -2.53 -14.70
C TYR A 164 11.47 -3.93 -14.10
N ALA A 165 10.47 -4.39 -13.34
CA ALA A 165 10.58 -5.63 -12.57
C ALA A 165 9.70 -6.80 -13.09
N TYR A 166 8.54 -6.52 -13.69
CA TYR A 166 7.54 -7.57 -13.94
C TYR A 166 7.22 -7.85 -15.43
N ALA A 167 7.48 -6.89 -16.31
CA ALA A 167 7.30 -7.08 -17.74
C ALA A 167 8.18 -8.24 -18.24
N PRO A 168 7.66 -9.13 -19.10
CA PRO A 168 8.40 -10.31 -19.57
C PRO A 168 9.58 -9.94 -20.48
N THR A 169 9.58 -8.73 -21.04
CA THR A 169 10.64 -8.21 -21.90
C THR A 169 11.00 -6.78 -21.47
N LYS A 170 12.28 -6.44 -21.54
CA LYS A 170 12.75 -5.09 -21.24
C LYS A 170 12.52 -4.18 -22.44
N MET A 171 11.79 -3.11 -22.21
CA MET A 171 11.49 -2.09 -23.22
C MET A 171 12.10 -0.78 -22.75
N GLN A 172 13.11 -0.29 -23.48
CA GLN A 172 13.86 0.90 -23.08
C GLN A 172 12.95 2.12 -22.88
N TYR A 173 12.10 2.44 -23.87
CA TYR A 173 11.25 3.62 -23.83
C TYR A 173 10.36 3.73 -22.57
N PRO A 174 9.53 2.74 -22.20
CA PRO A 174 8.72 2.84 -20.99
C PRO A 174 9.56 2.78 -19.71
N ILE A 175 10.67 2.01 -19.69
CA ILE A 175 11.58 2.01 -18.54
C ILE A 175 12.14 3.42 -18.33
N ASP A 176 12.72 4.05 -19.34
CA ASP A 176 13.28 5.41 -19.25
C ASP A 176 12.22 6.42 -18.83
N ARG A 177 11.02 6.39 -19.45
CA ARG A 177 9.90 7.27 -19.12
C ARG A 177 9.52 7.21 -17.64
N PHE A 178 9.27 6.00 -17.12
CA PHE A 178 8.77 5.86 -15.75
C PHE A 178 9.88 5.94 -14.70
N SER A 179 11.13 5.63 -15.07
CA SER A 179 12.29 5.87 -14.20
C SER A 179 12.54 7.37 -14.02
N MET A 180 12.46 8.14 -15.11
CA MET A 180 12.55 9.61 -15.07
C MET A 180 11.47 10.21 -14.15
N GLU A 181 10.21 9.79 -14.31
CA GLU A 181 9.13 10.29 -13.46
C GLU A 181 9.30 9.85 -11.99
N THR A 182 9.73 8.61 -11.75
CA THR A 182 9.98 8.12 -10.39
C THR A 182 11.11 8.90 -9.70
N LYS A 183 12.21 9.18 -10.41
CA LYS A 183 13.30 10.03 -9.91
C LYS A 183 12.85 11.46 -9.66
N ARG A 184 11.98 12.02 -10.52
CA ARG A 184 11.38 13.35 -10.29
C ARG A 184 10.51 13.37 -9.05
N GLN A 185 9.70 12.32 -8.81
CA GLN A 185 8.89 12.20 -7.60
C GLN A 185 9.76 12.09 -6.34
N LEU A 186 10.84 11.31 -6.39
CA LEU A 186 11.83 11.26 -5.31
C LEU A 186 12.48 12.64 -5.08
N ASP A 187 12.84 13.38 -6.12
CA ASP A 187 13.40 14.74 -6.01
C ASP A 187 12.41 15.73 -5.39
N VAL A 188 11.12 15.66 -5.74
CA VAL A 188 10.07 16.47 -5.10
C VAL A 188 10.02 16.21 -3.60
N LEU A 189 10.02 14.93 -3.20
CA LEU A 189 9.99 14.55 -1.79
C LEU A 189 11.28 14.98 -1.07
N ASP A 190 12.43 14.79 -1.70
CA ASP A 190 13.73 15.10 -1.10
C ASP A 190 13.88 16.60 -0.84
N ARG A 191 13.50 17.44 -1.81
CA ARG A 191 13.45 18.90 -1.64
C ARG A 191 12.49 19.31 -0.53
N ARG A 192 11.29 18.73 -0.49
CA ARG A 192 10.32 19.04 0.56
C ARG A 192 10.85 18.67 1.95
N LEU A 193 11.44 17.49 2.07
CA LEU A 193 12.02 16.98 3.32
C LEU A 193 13.37 17.62 3.65
N ALA A 194 13.95 18.46 2.79
CA ALA A 194 15.08 19.31 3.17
C ALA A 194 14.63 20.47 4.07
N GLU A 195 13.39 20.95 3.89
CA GLU A 195 12.84 22.13 4.56
C GLU A 195 11.88 21.79 5.70
N SER A 196 11.46 20.54 5.81
CA SER A 196 10.44 20.10 6.74
C SER A 196 10.81 18.77 7.41
N GLU A 197 10.32 18.56 8.62
CA GLU A 197 10.54 17.30 9.34
C GLU A 197 9.75 16.15 8.72
N PHE A 198 8.45 16.39 8.52
CA PHE A 198 7.50 15.49 7.86
C PHE A 198 6.96 16.13 6.59
N ILE A 199 6.28 15.35 5.75
CA ILE A 199 5.94 15.82 4.40
C ILE A 199 5.00 17.02 4.42
N ALA A 200 4.05 17.05 5.35
CA ALA A 200 3.03 18.10 5.46
C ALA A 200 3.41 19.21 6.46
N GLY A 201 4.61 19.17 7.06
CA GLY A 201 5.07 20.15 8.04
C GLY A 201 5.82 19.53 9.21
N ALA A 202 5.66 20.11 10.40
CA ALA A 202 6.36 19.68 11.61
C ALA A 202 5.78 18.42 12.30
N HIS A 203 4.62 17.93 11.85
CA HIS A 203 3.93 16.82 12.49
C HIS A 203 3.73 15.64 11.54
N TYR A 204 3.85 14.43 12.08
CA TYR A 204 3.54 13.19 11.39
C TYR A 204 2.04 13.07 11.09
N THR A 205 1.70 12.77 9.84
CA THR A 205 0.30 12.70 9.38
C THR A 205 0.01 11.46 8.54
N ILE A 206 -1.26 11.28 8.17
CA ILE A 206 -1.67 10.29 7.17
C ILE A 206 -0.98 10.48 5.80
N ALA A 207 -0.48 11.68 5.47
CA ALA A 207 0.29 11.87 4.25
C ALA A 207 1.63 11.13 4.31
N ASP A 208 2.32 11.17 5.45
CA ASP A 208 3.54 10.40 5.68
C ASP A 208 3.26 8.89 5.64
N MET A 209 2.19 8.45 6.31
CA MET A 209 1.74 7.03 6.27
C MET A 209 1.46 6.55 4.85
N ALA A 210 0.92 7.42 3.98
CA ALA A 210 0.63 7.10 2.60
C ALA A 210 1.91 6.98 1.75
N ILE A 211 2.86 7.91 1.93
CA ILE A 211 4.06 8.03 1.10
C ILE A 211 5.10 6.97 1.49
N PHE A 212 5.25 6.71 2.79
CA PHE A 212 6.35 5.93 3.34
C PHE A 212 6.45 4.50 2.77
N PRO A 213 5.38 3.70 2.71
CA PRO A 213 5.48 2.34 2.21
C PRO A 213 5.92 2.26 0.73
N TRP A 214 5.71 3.33 -0.04
CA TRP A 214 6.14 3.45 -1.43
C TRP A 214 7.55 4.04 -1.55
N TYR A 215 7.74 5.30 -1.15
CA TYR A 215 8.98 6.03 -1.41
C TYR A 215 10.04 5.77 -0.34
N GLY A 216 9.64 5.66 0.92
CA GLY A 216 10.52 5.19 1.99
C GLY A 216 10.95 3.75 1.73
N GLY A 217 10.01 2.88 1.34
CA GLY A 217 10.32 1.50 0.98
C GLY A 217 11.25 1.36 -0.23
N LEU A 218 11.09 2.21 -1.25
CA LEU A 218 12.01 2.29 -2.37
C LEU A 218 13.41 2.78 -1.94
N ALA A 219 13.47 3.84 -1.13
CA ALA A 219 14.71 4.39 -0.60
C ALA A 219 15.50 3.38 0.25
N LYS A 220 14.80 2.54 1.02
CA LYS A 220 15.40 1.46 1.81
C LYS A 220 15.61 0.16 1.01
N GLY A 221 15.37 0.17 -0.29
CA GLY A 221 15.64 -0.95 -1.19
C GLY A 221 14.69 -2.15 -1.08
N TRP A 222 13.49 -1.96 -0.51
CA TRP A 222 12.52 -3.05 -0.33
C TRP A 222 11.73 -3.36 -1.60
N LEU A 223 11.73 -2.44 -2.56
CA LEU A 223 10.88 -2.52 -3.75
C LEU A 223 11.71 -2.73 -5.01
N TYR A 224 11.27 -3.69 -5.82
CA TYR A 224 11.68 -3.89 -7.21
C TYR A 224 13.17 -4.18 -7.48
N GLY A 225 14.02 -4.32 -6.45
CA GLY A 225 15.47 -4.43 -6.65
C GLY A 225 16.05 -3.21 -7.38
N ALA A 226 15.46 -2.03 -7.16
CA ALA A 226 15.70 -0.83 -7.97
C ALA A 226 16.56 0.25 -7.28
N ALA A 227 17.05 -0.01 -6.06
CA ALA A 227 17.74 0.97 -5.24
C ALA A 227 18.96 1.59 -5.95
N GLU A 228 19.83 0.72 -6.49
CA GLU A 228 21.01 1.16 -7.25
C GLU A 228 20.61 1.85 -8.56
N PHE A 229 19.70 1.23 -9.32
CA PHE A 229 19.27 1.74 -10.62
C PHE A 229 18.67 3.16 -10.56
N LEU A 230 17.90 3.45 -9.52
CA LEU A 230 17.32 4.78 -9.30
C LEU A 230 18.24 5.72 -8.51
N ASP A 231 19.42 5.26 -8.10
CA ASP A 231 20.34 5.99 -7.22
C ASP A 231 19.63 6.51 -5.97
N VAL A 232 18.90 5.64 -5.27
CA VAL A 232 18.05 6.10 -4.15
C VAL A 232 18.87 6.62 -2.96
N ALA A 233 20.17 6.35 -2.92
CA ALA A 233 21.08 6.84 -1.91
C ALA A 233 21.39 8.33 -2.05
N SER A 234 21.16 8.96 -3.21
CA SER A 234 21.39 10.40 -3.39
C SER A 234 20.30 11.28 -2.78
N TYR A 235 19.09 10.76 -2.58
CA TYR A 235 17.98 11.45 -1.91
C TYR A 235 18.12 11.40 -0.38
N LYS A 236 19.04 12.20 0.16
CA LYS A 236 19.46 12.17 1.57
C LYS A 236 18.33 12.47 2.54
N HIS A 237 17.42 13.37 2.19
CA HIS A 237 16.33 13.78 3.06
C HIS A 237 15.20 12.74 3.06
N VAL A 238 14.96 12.07 1.93
CA VAL A 238 14.07 10.91 1.88
C VAL A 238 14.64 9.75 2.72
N GLN A 239 15.94 9.49 2.64
CA GLN A 239 16.59 8.47 3.49
C GLN A 239 16.42 8.78 4.98
N ARG A 240 16.74 10.02 5.39
CA ARG A 240 16.60 10.50 6.77
C ARG A 240 15.17 10.33 7.29
N TRP A 241 14.18 10.78 6.51
CA TRP A 241 12.77 10.65 6.87
C TRP A 241 12.33 9.18 6.96
N ALA A 242 12.75 8.34 6.00
CA ALA A 242 12.42 6.91 6.04
C ALA A 242 13.00 6.22 7.28
N ASP A 243 14.23 6.55 7.68
CA ASP A 243 14.86 6.01 8.90
C ASP A 243 14.14 6.49 10.17
N GLN A 244 13.78 7.79 10.24
CA GLN A 244 12.98 8.34 11.34
C GLN A 244 11.63 7.63 11.49
N LEU A 245 10.92 7.37 10.38
CA LEU A 245 9.64 6.66 10.41
C LEU A 245 9.81 5.20 10.83
N LEU A 246 10.93 4.58 10.49
CA LEU A 246 11.25 3.21 10.91
C LEU A 246 11.59 3.07 12.39
N GLU A 247 11.87 4.16 13.10
CA GLU A 247 12.03 4.11 14.56
C GLU A 247 10.69 3.95 15.29
N ARG A 248 9.58 4.29 14.63
CA ARG A 248 8.24 4.20 15.22
C ARG A 248 7.81 2.73 15.40
N PRO A 249 7.48 2.29 16.63
CA PRO A 249 7.06 0.91 16.88
C PRO A 249 5.83 0.49 16.06
N ALA A 250 4.84 1.39 15.93
CA ALA A 250 3.63 1.14 15.15
C ALA A 250 3.92 0.96 13.65
N VAL A 251 4.86 1.72 13.08
CA VAL A 251 5.33 1.51 11.70
C VAL A 251 5.98 0.14 11.53
N ARG A 252 6.81 -0.29 12.48
CA ARG A 252 7.43 -1.64 12.46
C ARG A 252 6.37 -2.74 12.49
N ARG A 253 5.41 -2.66 13.42
CA ARG A 253 4.30 -3.63 13.54
C ARG A 253 3.42 -3.64 12.29
N GLY A 254 2.94 -2.48 11.84
CA GLY A 254 2.04 -2.37 10.68
C GLY A 254 2.64 -2.97 9.41
N ARG A 255 3.96 -2.83 9.21
CA ARG A 255 4.68 -3.43 8.08
C ARG A 255 4.75 -4.97 8.09
N MET A 256 4.46 -5.62 9.22
CA MET A 256 4.47 -7.08 9.32
C MET A 256 3.13 -7.69 8.91
N VAL A 257 2.04 -6.94 9.07
CA VAL A 257 0.67 -7.42 8.88
C VAL A 257 0.37 -7.70 7.40
N ASN A 258 -0.27 -8.85 7.15
CA ASN A 258 -0.53 -9.45 5.84
C ASN A 258 0.70 -9.60 4.94
N ARG A 259 1.91 -9.58 5.51
CA ARG A 259 3.16 -9.71 4.75
C ARG A 259 3.49 -11.18 4.53
N VAL A 260 3.68 -11.58 3.28
CA VAL A 260 3.93 -12.98 2.86
C VAL A 260 5.31 -13.17 2.21
N GLN A 261 6.21 -12.19 2.33
CA GLN A 261 7.55 -12.18 1.72
C GLN A 261 8.57 -11.47 2.62
N GLY A 262 9.84 -11.86 2.51
CA GLY A 262 10.95 -11.36 3.33
C GLY A 262 11.30 -12.32 4.46
N GLU A 263 11.98 -11.83 5.50
CA GLU A 263 12.33 -12.66 6.66
C GLU A 263 11.06 -13.18 7.38
N PRO A 264 10.97 -14.47 7.76
CA PRO A 264 9.80 -15.03 8.45
C PRO A 264 9.40 -14.28 9.72
N SER A 265 10.38 -13.74 10.46
CA SER A 265 10.13 -12.91 11.66
C SER A 265 9.47 -11.56 11.37
N SER A 266 9.48 -11.12 10.12
CA SER A 266 8.79 -9.92 9.66
C SER A 266 7.41 -10.20 9.04
N GLN A 267 6.99 -11.46 9.00
CA GLN A 267 5.75 -11.88 8.34
C GLN A 267 4.69 -12.25 9.38
N LEU A 268 3.62 -11.46 9.45
CA LEU A 268 2.40 -11.80 10.16
C LEU A 268 1.27 -11.90 9.13
N HIS A 269 0.88 -13.12 8.77
CA HIS A 269 -0.06 -13.33 7.66
C HIS A 269 -1.45 -12.74 7.93
N GLU A 270 -1.93 -12.83 9.16
CA GLU A 270 -3.18 -12.21 9.61
C GLU A 270 -3.00 -11.69 11.03
N ARG A 271 -3.76 -10.64 11.39
CA ARG A 271 -3.76 -10.06 12.73
C ARG A 271 -5.19 -10.10 13.25
N HIS A 272 -5.37 -10.74 14.39
CA HIS A 272 -6.65 -10.87 15.12
C HIS A 272 -6.51 -10.47 16.59
N ASP A 273 -5.29 -10.28 17.08
CA ASP A 273 -5.01 -9.76 18.42
C ASP A 273 -3.62 -9.10 18.45
N ALA A 274 -3.38 -8.22 19.43
CA ALA A 274 -2.05 -7.63 19.62
C ALA A 274 -0.98 -8.68 19.96
N SER A 275 -1.34 -9.76 20.65
CA SER A 275 -0.44 -10.86 21.00
C SER A 275 0.03 -11.70 19.80
N ASP A 276 -0.56 -11.51 18.62
CA ASP A 276 -0.16 -12.22 17.40
C ASP A 276 1.26 -11.85 16.95
N PHE A 277 1.72 -10.62 17.21
CA PHE A 277 3.10 -10.23 16.94
C PHE A 277 4.11 -11.07 17.73
N ASP A 278 3.72 -11.55 18.92
CA ASP A 278 4.57 -12.34 19.81
C ASP A 278 4.42 -13.84 19.61
N THR A 279 3.37 -14.30 18.93
CA THR A 279 3.02 -15.73 18.89
C THR A 279 2.73 -16.30 17.50
N LYS A 280 2.43 -15.46 16.49
CA LYS A 280 1.92 -15.87 15.16
C LYS A 280 2.74 -15.39 13.97
N THR A 281 3.90 -14.77 14.19
CA THR A 281 4.84 -14.49 13.09
C THR A 281 5.36 -15.81 12.49
N GLN A 282 5.71 -15.81 11.20
CA GLN A 282 5.98 -17.07 10.49
C GLN A 282 7.21 -17.83 11.02
N ASP A 283 8.18 -17.15 11.61
CA ASP A 283 9.30 -17.78 12.33
C ASP A 283 8.86 -18.59 13.56
N LYS A 284 7.74 -18.22 14.19
CA LYS A 284 7.18 -18.90 15.36
C LYS A 284 6.27 -20.07 15.00
N LEU A 285 5.70 -20.04 13.79
CA LEU A 285 4.81 -21.08 13.27
C LEU A 285 5.54 -22.14 12.45
N ALA A 286 6.74 -21.82 11.93
CA ALA A 286 7.57 -22.79 11.24
C ALA A 286 7.98 -23.93 12.20
N PRO A 287 7.96 -25.19 11.75
CA PRO A 287 8.48 -26.29 12.57
C PRO A 287 9.96 -26.02 12.88
N LYS A 288 10.33 -26.11 14.17
CA LYS A 288 11.73 -26.04 14.58
C LYS A 288 12.47 -27.21 13.91
N THR A 289 13.33 -26.89 12.96
CA THR A 289 14.29 -27.84 12.36
C THR A 289 15.28 -28.33 13.40
#